data_AF-A0A3P7IRA7-F1
#
_entry.id   AF-A0A3P7IRA7-F1
#
_cell.length_a   1.000
_cell.length_b   1.000
_cell.length_c   1.000
_cell.angle_alpha   90.00
_cell.angle_beta   90.00
_cell.angle_gamma   90.00
#
_symmetry.space_group_name_H-M   'P 1'
#
loop_
_entity.id
_entity.type
_entity.pdbx_description
1 polymer ?
#
loop_
_entity_poly.entity_id
_entity_poly.type
_entity_poly.pdbx_seq_one_letter_code
_entity_poly.pdbx_strand_id
1 'polypeptide(L)'
;MSSINELIGFLSSEFPSVGDISDEWVSSSVEGDYNDFATISAVYKPSFYDDDRATLLLRRLFNNLAKFEQECDDSEIWNEMTKIGISGKQLCVLLWYSVEWAQAKNSTFELCERGALAACAYLYLASITGSKAYTIFNPHLYKKCLLVFRSLYRCLTYDSRGAAKSKSKIKQMKNNQEEVTDENEVDEDTFFVKSFDREGVKHLLEESTETLFVLLNKVSLSGYSGMPHDTAMLIRDLARIDVCADAKVEVVENLRDFRNLRRFVDRSFALMHRLIDERHTINGYIVISRIIYPRLAYWTFDYAVIPSSSTIPVLYTVWKDLMVKFIKVRAGIGNMGELMTFFEVGFALFV
;
A
#
# COMPACT_ATOMS: atom_id res chain seq x y z
N MET A 1 3.11 21.21 24.98
CA MET A 1 4.00 20.60 25.99
C MET A 1 3.62 19.15 26.31
N SER A 2 3.34 18.29 25.35
CA SER A 2 3.43 18.39 23.88
C SER A 2 3.09 16.98 23.38
N SER A 3 2.54 16.79 22.20
CA SER A 3 2.22 15.44 21.66
C SER A 3 3.36 14.40 21.82
N ILE A 4 4.63 14.86 21.87
CA ILE A 4 5.81 14.07 22.26
C ILE A 4 5.61 13.30 23.58
N ASN A 5 5.24 13.99 24.67
CA ASN A 5 5.12 13.38 26.00
C ASN A 5 4.00 12.32 26.03
N GLU A 6 2.94 12.51 25.24
CA GLU A 6 1.84 11.54 25.13
C GLU A 6 2.32 10.26 24.43
N LEU A 7 3.00 10.40 23.28
CA LEU A 7 3.54 9.27 22.55
C LEU A 7 4.63 8.53 23.35
N ILE A 8 5.54 9.27 23.98
CA ILE A 8 6.61 8.70 24.83
C ILE A 8 6.04 8.02 26.06
N GLY A 9 5.08 8.65 26.75
CA GLY A 9 4.39 8.03 27.88
C GLY A 9 3.70 6.73 27.48
N PHE A 10 3.01 6.73 26.34
CA PHE A 10 2.37 5.53 25.78
C PHE A 10 3.37 4.42 25.44
N LEU A 11 4.47 4.75 24.74
CA LEU A 11 5.50 3.78 24.38
C LEU A 11 6.16 3.19 25.64
N SER A 12 6.48 4.03 26.62
CA SER A 12 7.08 3.57 27.88
C SER A 12 6.16 2.67 28.69
N SER A 13 4.84 2.89 28.66
CA SER A 13 3.88 2.11 29.45
C SER A 13 3.38 0.84 28.75
N GLU A 14 3.16 0.90 27.44
CA GLU A 14 2.46 -0.16 26.69
C GLU A 14 3.38 -0.94 25.74
N PHE A 15 4.57 -0.41 25.44
CA PHE A 15 5.58 -1.05 24.57
C PHE A 15 6.94 -1.32 25.26
N PRO A 16 7.02 -1.62 26.57
CA PRO A 16 8.32 -1.86 27.22
C PRO A 16 9.03 -3.09 26.62
N SER A 17 8.28 -4.09 26.16
CA SER A 17 8.81 -5.31 25.51
C SER A 17 9.51 -5.05 24.17
N VAL A 18 9.35 -3.86 23.58
CA VAL A 18 10.13 -3.46 22.41
C VAL A 18 11.61 -3.34 22.75
N GLY A 19 11.93 -2.97 24.00
CA GLY A 19 13.30 -2.94 24.50
C GLY A 19 13.95 -4.33 24.56
N ASP A 20 13.16 -5.41 24.59
CA ASP A 20 13.66 -6.79 24.59
C ASP A 20 14.13 -7.26 23.20
N ILE A 21 13.81 -6.50 22.15
CA ILE A 21 14.33 -6.76 20.79
C ILE A 21 15.79 -6.32 20.78
N SER A 22 16.70 -7.28 20.93
CA SER A 22 18.14 -7.01 20.97
C SER A 22 18.67 -6.40 19.67
N ASP A 23 19.82 -5.73 19.77
CA ASP A 23 20.53 -5.17 18.61
C ASP A 23 20.91 -6.23 17.58
N GLU A 24 21.08 -7.49 17.99
CA GLU A 24 21.31 -8.63 17.09
C GLU A 24 20.11 -8.86 16.16
N TRP A 25 18.90 -8.89 16.71
CA TRP A 25 17.68 -9.05 15.90
C TRP A 25 17.41 -7.84 15.03
N VAL A 26 17.71 -6.64 15.53
CA VAL A 26 17.62 -5.41 14.73
C VAL A 26 18.59 -5.48 13.55
N SER A 27 19.86 -5.79 13.80
CA SER A 27 20.89 -5.81 12.77
C SER A 27 20.60 -6.90 11.73
N SER A 28 20.27 -8.12 12.17
CA SER A 28 19.89 -9.22 11.29
C SER A 28 18.68 -8.88 10.41
N SER A 29 17.66 -8.23 10.97
CA SER A 29 16.46 -7.84 10.21
C SER A 29 16.74 -6.73 9.20
N VAL A 30 17.53 -5.72 9.59
CA VAL A 30 17.86 -4.57 8.74
C VAL A 30 18.84 -4.96 7.64
N GLU A 31 19.88 -5.71 7.95
CA GLU A 31 20.88 -6.20 6.98
C GLU A 31 20.29 -7.25 6.04
N GLY A 32 19.37 -8.08 6.53
CA GLY A 32 18.59 -9.02 5.71
C GLY A 32 17.45 -8.36 4.93
N ASP A 33 17.33 -7.03 4.96
CA ASP A 33 16.29 -6.26 4.28
C ASP A 33 14.87 -6.78 4.57
N TYR A 34 14.63 -7.25 5.80
CA TYR A 34 13.36 -7.81 6.24
C TYR A 34 12.87 -9.00 5.38
N ASN A 35 13.77 -9.71 4.69
CA ASN A 35 13.38 -10.83 3.81
C ASN A 35 13.49 -12.21 4.49
N ASP A 36 14.31 -12.34 5.52
CA ASP A 36 14.58 -13.63 6.17
C ASP A 36 13.65 -13.91 7.37
N PHE A 37 12.35 -13.72 7.17
CA PHE A 37 11.37 -13.88 8.25
C PHE A 37 11.32 -15.32 8.79
N ALA A 38 11.39 -16.31 7.92
CA ALA A 38 11.27 -17.72 8.31
C ALA A 38 12.40 -18.16 9.25
N THR A 39 13.64 -17.73 8.98
CA THR A 39 14.80 -18.07 9.81
C THR A 39 14.72 -17.35 11.16
N ILE A 40 14.45 -16.05 11.15
CA ILE A 40 14.39 -15.24 12.38
C ILE A 40 13.22 -15.68 13.27
N SER A 41 12.02 -15.85 12.70
CA SER A 41 10.82 -16.23 13.47
C SER A 41 10.87 -17.64 14.05
N ALA A 42 11.73 -18.53 13.54
CA ALA A 42 11.93 -19.87 14.08
C ALA A 42 12.67 -19.87 15.44
N VAL A 43 13.47 -18.83 15.71
CA VAL A 43 14.32 -18.73 16.90
C VAL A 43 13.91 -17.58 17.82
N TYR A 44 13.21 -16.58 17.30
CA TYR A 44 12.79 -15.41 18.06
C TYR A 44 11.39 -14.94 17.70
N LYS A 45 10.60 -14.61 18.72
CA LYS A 45 9.32 -13.93 18.61
C LYS A 45 9.28 -12.83 19.68
N PRO A 46 8.99 -11.57 19.33
CA PRO A 46 8.83 -10.51 20.31
C PRO A 46 7.73 -10.86 21.33
N SER A 47 8.06 -10.73 22.63
CA SER A 47 7.16 -11.02 23.75
C SER A 47 5.87 -10.17 23.74
N PHE A 48 5.90 -9.02 23.05
CA PHE A 48 4.71 -8.21 22.74
C PHE A 48 3.54 -9.05 22.18
N TYR A 49 3.84 -10.08 21.39
CA TYR A 49 2.84 -10.92 20.74
C TYR A 49 2.37 -12.11 21.60
N ASP A 50 2.79 -12.17 22.86
CA ASP A 50 2.23 -13.09 23.85
C ASP A 50 1.11 -12.43 24.67
N ASP A 51 0.88 -11.12 24.50
CA ASP A 51 -0.25 -10.38 25.06
C ASP A 51 -1.48 -10.46 24.13
N ASP A 52 -2.61 -10.94 24.65
CA ASP A 52 -3.89 -11.02 23.94
C ASP A 52 -4.38 -9.64 23.45
N ARG A 53 -3.86 -8.55 24.02
CA ARG A 53 -4.18 -7.16 23.64
C ARG A 53 -3.33 -6.65 22.47
N ALA A 54 -2.46 -7.45 21.86
CA ALA A 54 -1.55 -7.02 20.80
C ALA A 54 -2.26 -6.24 19.66
N THR A 55 -3.42 -6.72 19.19
CA THR A 55 -4.21 -6.01 18.14
C THR A 55 -4.65 -4.62 18.61
N LEU A 56 -5.18 -4.52 19.84
CA LEU A 56 -5.61 -3.26 20.43
C LEU A 56 -4.43 -2.29 20.61
N LEU A 57 -3.28 -2.79 21.06
CA LEU A 57 -2.08 -1.99 21.24
C LEU A 57 -1.52 -1.49 19.91
N LEU A 58 -1.53 -2.31 18.85
CA LEU A 58 -1.17 -1.87 17.49
C LEU A 58 -2.12 -0.80 16.96
N ARG A 59 -3.43 -0.93 17.20
CA ARG A 59 -4.42 0.11 16.86
C ARG A 59 -4.11 1.42 17.58
N ARG A 60 -3.81 1.36 18.88
CA ARG A 60 -3.44 2.54 19.68
C ARG A 60 -2.11 3.14 19.19
N LEU A 61 -1.11 2.33 18.85
CA LEU A 61 0.15 2.80 18.29
C LEU A 61 -0.06 3.52 16.96
N PHE A 62 -0.81 2.93 16.03
CA PHE A 62 -1.21 3.55 14.77
C PHE A 62 -1.87 4.92 15.02
N ASN A 63 -2.88 4.98 15.91
CA ASN A 63 -3.59 6.22 16.22
C ASN A 63 -2.67 7.28 16.84
N ASN A 64 -1.79 6.90 17.76
CA ASN A 64 -0.86 7.82 18.42
C ASN A 64 0.19 8.34 17.45
N LEU A 65 0.73 7.51 16.57
CA LEU A 65 1.67 7.95 15.53
C LEU A 65 0.99 8.87 14.51
N ALA A 66 -0.23 8.56 14.09
CA ALA A 66 -1.02 9.42 13.21
C ALA A 66 -1.29 10.80 13.85
N LYS A 67 -1.70 10.81 15.13
CA LYS A 67 -1.90 12.05 15.90
C LYS A 67 -0.60 12.85 16.04
N PHE A 68 0.50 12.17 16.35
CA PHE A 68 1.81 12.80 16.49
C PHE A 68 2.28 13.47 15.20
N GLU A 69 2.20 12.76 14.07
CA GLU A 69 2.56 13.30 12.75
C GLU A 69 1.65 14.48 12.35
N GLN A 70 0.37 14.45 12.72
CA GLN A 70 -0.55 15.50 12.35
C GLN A 70 -0.42 16.77 13.22
N GLU A 71 -0.19 16.63 14.53
CA GLU A 71 -0.29 17.74 15.49
C GLU A 71 1.06 18.31 15.92
N CYS A 72 2.16 17.56 15.76
CA CYS A 72 3.46 17.94 16.31
C CYS A 72 4.60 17.75 15.31
N ASP A 73 4.77 16.52 14.80
CA ASP A 73 5.81 16.13 13.84
C ASP A 73 7.21 16.67 14.19
N ASP A 74 7.62 16.51 15.44
CA ASP A 74 8.88 17.04 15.95
C ASP A 74 9.97 15.96 15.97
N SER A 75 11.16 16.28 15.43
CA SER A 75 12.32 15.39 15.43
C SER A 75 12.89 15.08 16.81
N GLU A 76 12.58 15.87 17.85
CA GLU A 76 13.02 15.57 19.23
C GLU A 76 12.49 14.22 19.74
N ILE A 77 11.40 13.70 19.15
CA ILE A 77 10.82 12.40 19.52
C ILE A 77 11.84 11.27 19.50
N TRP A 78 12.77 11.28 18.55
CA TRP A 78 13.78 10.22 18.42
C TRP A 78 14.75 10.18 19.61
N ASN A 79 15.11 11.36 20.13
CA ASN A 79 15.95 11.48 21.32
C ASN A 79 15.19 11.02 22.57
N GLU A 80 13.91 11.41 22.69
CA GLU A 80 13.07 10.98 23.81
C GLU A 80 12.79 9.48 23.80
N MET A 81 12.59 8.87 22.63
CA MET A 81 12.47 7.42 22.48
C MET A 81 13.73 6.71 22.97
N THR A 82 14.90 7.23 22.60
CA THR A 82 16.19 6.68 23.07
C THR A 82 16.32 6.74 24.59
N LYS A 83 15.85 7.81 25.24
CA LYS A 83 15.87 7.95 26.71
C LYS A 83 15.03 6.91 27.43
N ILE A 84 13.94 6.43 26.83
CA ILE A 84 13.11 5.35 27.37
C ILE A 84 13.56 3.95 26.92
N GLY A 85 14.72 3.84 26.25
CA GLY A 85 15.29 2.56 25.83
C GLY A 85 14.58 1.91 24.63
N ILE A 86 13.83 2.68 23.84
CA ILE A 86 13.14 2.20 22.64
C ILE A 86 13.72 2.90 21.42
N SER A 87 14.17 2.13 20.43
CA SER A 87 14.59 2.67 19.14
C SER A 87 13.51 2.53 18.08
N GLY A 88 13.51 3.43 17.10
CA GLY A 88 12.62 3.31 15.94
C GLY A 88 12.85 2.02 15.13
N LYS A 89 14.08 1.49 15.13
CA LYS A 89 14.40 0.23 14.44
C LYS A 89 13.82 -0.99 15.14
N GLN A 90 13.83 -1.04 16.48
CA GLN A 90 13.14 -2.09 17.23
C GLN A 90 11.63 -2.06 16.95
N LEU A 91 11.01 -0.89 16.87
CA LEU A 91 9.62 -0.77 16.42
C LEU A 91 9.44 -1.30 15.00
N CYS A 92 10.35 -1.01 14.06
CA CYS A 92 10.26 -1.56 12.70
C CYS A 92 10.30 -3.10 12.69
N VAL A 93 11.18 -3.71 13.49
CA VAL A 93 11.25 -5.18 13.63
C VAL A 93 9.94 -5.71 14.22
N LEU A 94 9.42 -5.10 15.28
CA LEU A 94 8.13 -5.49 15.84
C LEU A 94 7.04 -5.48 14.77
N LEU A 95 6.86 -4.34 14.09
CA LEU A 95 5.81 -4.15 13.09
C LEU A 95 5.94 -5.12 11.91
N TRP A 96 7.18 -5.44 11.51
CA TRP A 96 7.46 -6.40 10.45
C TRP A 96 6.85 -7.79 10.72
N TYR A 97 6.87 -8.29 11.96
CA TYR A 97 6.26 -9.58 12.31
C TYR A 97 4.77 -9.63 11.97
N SER A 98 4.03 -8.57 12.28
CA SER A 98 2.59 -8.49 11.94
C SER A 98 2.38 -8.38 10.43
N VAL A 99 3.25 -7.67 9.72
CA VAL A 99 3.19 -7.54 8.26
C VAL A 99 3.42 -8.89 7.57
N GLU A 100 4.32 -9.73 8.09
CA GLU A 100 4.59 -11.07 7.57
C GLU A 100 3.45 -12.05 7.87
N TRP A 101 2.94 -12.07 9.10
CA TRP A 101 1.83 -12.96 9.46
C TRP A 101 0.56 -12.66 8.68
N ALA A 102 0.29 -11.39 8.34
CA ALA A 102 -0.82 -11.02 7.47
C ALA A 102 -0.69 -11.54 6.03
N GLN A 103 0.52 -11.88 5.59
CA GLN A 103 0.81 -12.44 4.27
C GLN A 103 0.91 -13.97 4.27
N ALA A 104 0.82 -14.62 5.44
CA ALA A 104 0.85 -16.07 5.53
C ALA A 104 -0.38 -16.71 4.83
N LYS A 105 -0.19 -17.87 4.19
CA LYS A 105 -1.24 -18.58 3.43
C LYS A 105 -2.50 -18.89 4.27
N ASN A 106 -2.35 -19.03 5.57
CA ASN A 106 -3.40 -19.31 6.56
C ASN A 106 -3.72 -18.10 7.45
N SER A 107 -3.47 -16.87 6.99
CA SER A 107 -3.76 -15.67 7.75
C SER A 107 -5.26 -15.56 8.10
N THR A 108 -5.56 -15.33 9.38
CA THR A 108 -6.91 -15.02 9.86
C THR A 108 -7.25 -13.55 9.60
N PHE A 109 -8.51 -13.15 9.82
CA PHE A 109 -8.90 -11.74 9.80
C PHE A 109 -8.10 -10.93 10.82
N GLU A 110 -7.94 -11.45 12.03
CA GLU A 110 -7.18 -10.78 13.09
C GLU A 110 -5.72 -10.55 12.70
N LEU A 111 -5.05 -11.56 12.10
CA LEU A 111 -3.68 -11.39 11.63
C LEU A 111 -3.59 -10.36 10.49
N CYS A 112 -4.58 -10.35 9.59
CA CYS A 112 -4.67 -9.34 8.53
C CYS A 112 -4.88 -7.93 9.09
N GLU A 113 -5.77 -7.76 10.08
CA GLU A 113 -5.97 -6.49 10.79
C GLU A 113 -4.67 -6.04 11.47
N ARG A 114 -4.00 -6.93 12.19
CA ARG A 114 -2.70 -6.64 12.82
C ARG A 114 -1.66 -6.19 11.79
N GLY A 115 -1.55 -6.89 10.66
CA GLY A 115 -0.59 -6.52 9.62
C GLY A 115 -0.92 -5.21 8.92
N ALA A 116 -2.21 -4.92 8.69
CA ALA A 116 -2.65 -3.64 8.14
C ALA A 116 -2.33 -2.49 9.10
N LEU A 117 -2.66 -2.67 10.38
CA LEU A 117 -2.32 -1.72 11.45
C LEU A 117 -0.81 -1.49 11.55
N ALA A 118 -0.03 -2.57 11.52
CA ALA A 118 1.41 -2.49 11.62
C ALA A 118 2.04 -1.82 10.40
N ALA A 119 1.53 -2.11 9.19
CA ALA A 119 1.92 -1.44 7.96
C ALA A 119 1.64 0.07 8.05
N CYS A 120 0.44 0.47 8.47
CA CYS A 120 0.10 1.89 8.66
C CYS A 120 0.98 2.54 9.74
N ALA A 121 1.18 1.90 10.90
CA ALA A 121 2.06 2.41 11.95
C ALA A 121 3.49 2.61 11.45
N TYR A 122 4.04 1.66 10.69
CA TYR A 122 5.37 1.78 10.09
C TYR A 122 5.46 2.96 9.11
N LEU A 123 4.45 3.14 8.24
CA LEU A 123 4.46 4.25 7.30
C LEU A 123 4.34 5.61 8.01
N TYR A 124 3.56 5.74 9.09
CA TYR A 124 3.56 6.95 9.91
C TYR A 124 4.92 7.17 10.60
N LEU A 125 5.50 6.13 11.20
CA LEU A 125 6.83 6.20 11.82
C LEU A 125 7.91 6.66 10.83
N ALA A 126 7.87 6.15 9.60
CA ALA A 126 8.76 6.57 8.52
C ALA A 126 8.49 8.01 8.03
N SER A 127 7.30 8.54 8.27
CA SER A 127 6.89 9.89 7.86
C SER A 127 7.23 10.97 8.87
N ILE A 128 7.56 10.60 10.11
CA ILE A 128 7.97 11.55 11.16
C ILE A 128 9.24 12.29 10.76
N THR A 129 9.26 13.60 11.00
CA THR A 129 10.42 14.47 10.76
C THR A 129 11.67 13.94 11.46
N GLY A 130 12.77 13.83 10.72
CA GLY A 130 14.03 13.25 11.21
C GLY A 130 14.21 11.75 10.97
N SER A 131 13.16 11.03 10.53
CA SER A 131 13.21 9.57 10.30
C SER A 131 14.36 9.10 9.38
N LYS A 132 14.77 9.95 8.42
CA LYS A 132 15.90 9.70 7.51
C LYS A 132 17.23 9.54 8.25
N ALA A 133 17.49 10.35 9.28
CA ALA A 133 18.72 10.26 10.07
C ALA A 133 18.82 8.94 10.85
N TYR A 134 17.66 8.38 11.22
CA TYR A 134 17.55 7.11 11.92
C TYR A 134 17.36 5.91 10.99
N THR A 135 17.41 6.11 9.66
CA THR A 135 17.26 5.05 8.63
C THR A 135 16.00 4.21 8.83
N ILE A 136 14.89 4.85 9.21
CA ILE A 136 13.63 4.16 9.50
C ILE A 136 12.97 3.59 8.24
N PHE A 137 12.95 4.37 7.15
CA PHE A 137 12.39 3.90 5.89
C PHE A 137 13.32 2.88 5.23
N ASN A 138 12.88 1.63 5.19
CA ASN A 138 13.46 0.56 4.40
C ASN A 138 12.53 0.20 3.21
N PRO A 139 13.05 0.15 1.95
CA PRO A 139 12.24 -0.10 0.77
C PRO A 139 11.64 -1.52 0.70
N HIS A 140 12.29 -2.53 1.27
CA HIS A 140 11.78 -3.91 1.30
C HIS A 140 10.63 -4.05 2.28
N LEU A 141 10.73 -3.45 3.47
CA LEU A 141 9.61 -3.40 4.42
C LEU A 141 8.44 -2.58 3.84
N TYR A 142 8.72 -1.46 3.16
CA TYR A 142 7.70 -0.70 2.44
C TYR A 142 6.97 -1.56 1.38
N LYS A 143 7.71 -2.33 0.58
CA LYS A 143 7.13 -3.26 -0.41
C LYS A 143 6.20 -4.28 0.26
N LYS A 144 6.57 -4.81 1.41
CA LYS A 144 5.73 -5.74 2.20
C LYS A 144 4.46 -5.05 2.71
N CYS A 145 4.53 -3.80 3.15
CA CYS A 145 3.34 -3.01 3.48
C CYS A 145 2.40 -2.87 2.26
N LEU A 146 2.95 -2.59 1.07
CA LEU A 146 2.14 -2.54 -0.15
C LEU A 146 1.49 -3.88 -0.48
N LEU A 147 2.15 -5.01 -0.20
CA LEU A 147 1.55 -6.34 -0.36
C LEU A 147 0.36 -6.57 0.58
N VAL A 148 0.45 -6.15 1.84
CA VAL A 148 -0.69 -6.17 2.78
C VAL A 148 -1.86 -5.34 2.22
N PHE A 149 -1.59 -4.13 1.74
CA PHE A 149 -2.64 -3.28 1.15
C PHE A 149 -3.24 -3.89 -0.12
N ARG A 150 -2.44 -4.57 -0.94
CA ARG A 150 -2.93 -5.34 -2.10
C ARG A 150 -3.82 -6.49 -1.66
N SER A 151 -3.50 -7.20 -0.57
CA SER A 151 -4.37 -8.24 -0.02
C SER A 151 -5.73 -7.68 0.43
N LEU A 152 -5.75 -6.51 1.10
CA LEU A 152 -7.00 -5.82 1.45
C LEU A 152 -7.82 -5.45 0.21
N TYR A 153 -7.18 -4.88 -0.83
CA TYR A 153 -7.81 -4.61 -2.11
C TYR A 153 -8.44 -5.88 -2.71
N ARG A 154 -7.67 -6.98 -2.77
CA ARG A 154 -8.15 -8.27 -3.29
C ARG A 154 -9.38 -8.76 -2.53
N CYS A 155 -9.40 -8.63 -1.20
CA CYS A 155 -10.57 -8.99 -0.39
C CYS A 155 -11.84 -8.20 -0.77
N LEU A 156 -11.71 -6.95 -1.25
CA LEU A 156 -12.86 -6.15 -1.68
C LEU A 156 -13.32 -6.43 -3.12
N THR A 157 -12.42 -6.88 -3.99
CA THR A 157 -12.70 -7.06 -5.42
C THR A 157 -12.96 -8.51 -5.83
N TYR A 158 -12.47 -9.51 -5.10
CA TYR A 158 -12.76 -10.91 -5.39
C TYR A 158 -14.16 -11.29 -4.91
N ASP A 159 -15.14 -11.22 -5.82
CA ASP A 159 -16.47 -11.77 -5.59
C ASP A 159 -16.42 -13.31 -5.61
N SER A 160 -16.73 -13.92 -4.46
CA SER A 160 -16.90 -15.37 -4.32
C SER A 160 -18.05 -15.95 -5.18
N ARG A 161 -18.82 -15.11 -5.88
CA ARG A 161 -19.88 -15.49 -6.84
C ARG A 161 -19.33 -15.84 -8.24
N GLY A 162 -18.13 -15.40 -8.61
CA GLY A 162 -17.50 -15.74 -9.90
C GLY A 162 -16.91 -17.15 -9.94
N ALA A 163 -16.34 -17.62 -8.83
CA ALA A 163 -15.72 -18.95 -8.73
C ALA A 163 -16.73 -20.11 -8.86
N ALA A 164 -18.01 -19.89 -8.56
CA ALA A 164 -19.07 -20.88 -8.75
C ALA A 164 -19.45 -21.07 -10.24
N LYS A 165 -19.27 -20.04 -11.09
CA LYS A 165 -19.54 -20.12 -12.54
C LYS A 165 -18.38 -20.73 -13.33
N SER A 166 -17.16 -20.71 -12.80
CA SER A 166 -16.02 -21.42 -13.41
C SER A 166 -16.14 -22.94 -13.22
N LYS A 167 -16.56 -23.40 -12.03
CA LYS A 167 -16.75 -24.83 -11.76
C LYS A 167 -17.89 -25.50 -12.55
N SER A 168 -18.89 -24.74 -13.02
CA SER A 168 -19.96 -25.29 -13.85
C SER A 168 -19.58 -25.48 -15.32
N LYS A 169 -18.60 -24.72 -15.84
CA LYS A 169 -18.07 -24.93 -17.19
C LYS A 169 -17.06 -26.07 -17.27
N ILE A 170 -16.26 -26.28 -16.22
CA ILE A 170 -15.26 -27.37 -16.18
C ILE A 170 -15.93 -28.76 -16.13
N LYS A 171 -17.16 -28.87 -15.59
CA LYS A 171 -17.89 -30.15 -15.56
C LYS A 171 -18.52 -30.55 -16.89
N GLN A 172 -18.62 -29.65 -17.87
CA GLN A 172 -19.18 -29.96 -19.20
C GLN A 172 -18.14 -30.35 -20.25
N MET A 173 -16.85 -30.10 -20.01
CA MET A 173 -15.75 -30.50 -20.92
C MET A 173 -14.98 -31.75 -20.46
N LYS A 174 -15.38 -32.42 -19.38
CA LYS A 174 -14.69 -33.61 -18.84
C LYS A 174 -15.21 -34.96 -19.34
N ASN A 175 -16.00 -34.98 -20.42
CA ASN A 175 -16.55 -36.22 -20.99
C ASN A 175 -15.96 -36.61 -22.34
N ASN A 176 -14.87 -35.98 -22.79
CA ASN A 176 -14.11 -36.50 -23.92
C ASN A 176 -12.63 -36.14 -23.75
N GLN A 177 -11.80 -37.18 -23.79
CA GLN A 177 -10.35 -37.25 -23.92
C GLN A 177 -9.55 -37.53 -22.65
N GLU A 178 -8.91 -38.69 -22.72
CA GLU A 178 -8.03 -39.37 -21.78
C GLU A 178 -6.64 -38.72 -21.72
N GLU A 179 -6.03 -38.86 -20.54
CA GLU A 179 -4.59 -38.96 -20.22
C GLU A 179 -3.58 -38.21 -21.10
N VAL A 180 -3.14 -37.04 -20.62
CA VAL A 180 -1.72 -36.67 -20.62
C VAL A 180 -1.42 -35.97 -19.29
N THR A 181 -0.45 -36.50 -18.55
CA THR A 181 0.16 -35.91 -17.36
C THR A 181 0.81 -34.58 -17.71
N ASP A 182 0.35 -33.49 -17.10
CA ASP A 182 1.13 -32.27 -16.94
C ASP A 182 0.94 -31.75 -15.50
N GLU A 183 1.90 -32.10 -14.67
CA GLU A 183 2.15 -31.45 -13.39
C GLU A 183 2.75 -30.09 -13.72
N ASN A 184 1.98 -29.00 -13.63
CA ASN A 184 2.41 -27.65 -13.25
C ASN A 184 1.34 -26.60 -13.60
N GLU A 185 0.43 -26.35 -12.65
CA GLU A 185 -0.12 -25.01 -12.41
C GLU A 185 -0.74 -25.04 -11.00
N VAL A 186 0.11 -24.79 -10.02
CA VAL A 186 -0.32 -24.63 -8.62
C VAL A 186 -1.03 -23.29 -8.54
N ASP A 187 -2.35 -23.36 -8.35
CA ASP A 187 -3.27 -22.24 -8.13
C ASP A 187 -2.85 -21.47 -6.84
N GLU A 188 -1.92 -20.53 -6.97
CA GLU A 188 -1.25 -19.82 -5.86
C GLU A 188 -2.14 -18.79 -5.14
N ASP A 189 -3.33 -18.50 -5.67
CA ASP A 189 -4.15 -17.33 -5.28
C ASP A 189 -5.46 -17.70 -4.56
N THR A 190 -5.55 -18.87 -3.93
CA THR A 190 -6.72 -19.18 -3.08
C THR A 190 -6.57 -18.55 -1.68
N PHE A 191 -6.37 -17.24 -1.64
CA PHE A 191 -6.53 -16.45 -0.42
C PHE A 191 -7.96 -16.69 0.10
N PHE A 192 -8.13 -17.03 1.39
CA PHE A 192 -9.43 -17.35 2.00
C PHE A 192 -10.32 -16.09 2.15
N VAL A 193 -10.64 -15.41 1.05
CA VAL A 193 -11.42 -14.15 0.98
C VAL A 193 -12.85 -14.30 1.54
N LYS A 194 -13.36 -15.53 1.69
CA LYS A 194 -14.76 -15.80 2.06
C LYS A 194 -15.12 -15.50 3.53
N SER A 195 -14.16 -15.31 4.43
CA SER A 195 -14.43 -15.12 5.86
C SER A 195 -14.12 -13.73 6.42
N PHE A 196 -13.72 -12.78 5.57
CA PHE A 196 -13.34 -11.44 6.03
C PHE A 196 -14.57 -10.54 6.15
N ASP A 197 -14.67 -9.78 7.25
CA ASP A 197 -15.64 -8.70 7.35
C ASP A 197 -15.33 -7.63 6.31
N ARG A 198 -16.21 -7.48 5.32
CA ARG A 198 -16.00 -6.58 4.18
C ARG A 198 -15.92 -5.13 4.62
N GLU A 199 -16.69 -4.72 5.63
CA GLU A 199 -16.66 -3.35 6.13
C GLU A 199 -15.37 -3.08 6.91
N GLY A 200 -14.94 -4.01 7.77
CA GLY A 200 -13.64 -3.95 8.42
C GLY A 200 -12.46 -3.88 7.44
N VAL A 201 -12.45 -4.69 6.37
CA VAL A 201 -11.43 -4.62 5.32
C VAL A 201 -11.46 -3.26 4.61
N LYS A 202 -12.65 -2.75 4.30
CA LYS A 202 -12.81 -1.45 3.65
C LYS A 202 -12.22 -0.33 4.52
N HIS A 203 -12.54 -0.32 5.80
CA HIS A 203 -12.00 0.65 6.76
C HIS A 203 -10.47 0.57 6.86
N LEU A 204 -9.90 -0.63 6.96
CA LEU A 204 -8.45 -0.82 6.97
C LEU A 204 -7.78 -0.30 5.69
N LEU A 205 -8.42 -0.51 4.53
CA LEU A 205 -7.89 -0.01 3.27
C LEU A 205 -8.00 1.52 3.17
N GLU A 206 -9.08 2.12 3.68
CA GLU A 206 -9.20 3.58 3.81
C GLU A 206 -8.06 4.15 4.67
N GLU A 207 -7.79 3.59 5.85
CA GLU A 207 -6.66 3.97 6.71
C GLU A 207 -5.30 3.79 6.02
N SER A 208 -5.16 2.72 5.24
CA SER A 208 -3.96 2.45 4.44
C SER A 208 -3.71 3.53 3.39
N THR A 209 -4.75 3.99 2.70
CA THR A 209 -4.64 5.08 1.72
C THR A 209 -4.32 6.42 2.35
N GLU A 210 -4.84 6.70 3.55
CA GLU A 210 -4.52 7.91 4.31
C GLU A 210 -3.04 7.94 4.68
N THR A 211 -2.56 6.81 5.18
CA THR A 211 -1.16 6.71 5.58
C THR A 211 -0.22 6.80 4.37
N LEU A 212 -0.60 6.20 3.24
CA LEU A 212 0.15 6.33 1.99
C LEU A 212 0.19 7.78 1.49
N PHE A 213 -0.92 8.53 1.63
CA PHE A 213 -0.97 9.94 1.28
C PHE A 213 0.00 10.78 2.10
N VAL A 214 0.08 10.53 3.41
CA VAL A 214 1.05 11.17 4.32
C VAL A 214 2.48 10.81 3.93
N LEU A 215 2.76 9.52 3.75
CA LEU A 215 4.09 9.02 3.39
C LEU A 215 4.61 9.65 2.10
N LEU A 216 3.79 9.69 1.04
CA LEU A 216 4.21 10.27 -0.24
C LEU A 216 4.55 11.77 -0.09
N ASN A 217 3.94 12.48 0.86
CA ASN A 217 4.31 13.86 1.13
C ASN A 217 5.64 14.01 1.89
N LYS A 218 6.13 12.97 2.57
CA LYS A 218 7.30 13.05 3.48
C LYS A 218 8.51 12.28 2.97
N VAL A 219 8.30 11.14 2.33
CA VAL A 219 9.36 10.25 1.83
C VAL A 219 9.43 10.29 0.31
N SER A 220 10.60 10.63 -0.24
CA SER A 220 10.88 10.53 -1.67
C SER A 220 11.08 9.08 -2.07
N LEU A 221 10.47 8.67 -3.19
CA LEU A 221 10.58 7.29 -3.70
C LEU A 221 11.59 7.15 -4.86
N SER A 222 12.09 8.25 -5.41
CA SER A 222 12.97 8.24 -6.59
C SER A 222 14.32 7.55 -6.36
N GLY A 223 14.78 7.49 -5.10
CA GLY A 223 15.99 6.78 -4.70
C GLY A 223 15.85 5.25 -4.61
N TYR A 224 14.63 4.71 -4.75
CA TYR A 224 14.36 3.28 -4.54
C TYR A 224 13.80 2.64 -5.81
N SER A 225 14.62 1.84 -6.48
CA SER A 225 14.25 1.17 -7.72
C SER A 225 12.97 0.34 -7.55
N GLY A 226 12.05 0.46 -8.51
CA GLY A 226 10.78 -0.27 -8.51
C GLY A 226 9.70 0.24 -7.54
N MET A 227 10.05 0.99 -6.49
CA MET A 227 9.05 1.45 -5.49
C MET A 227 7.99 2.39 -6.09
N PRO A 228 8.34 3.43 -6.87
CA PRO A 228 7.32 4.25 -7.53
C PRO A 228 6.38 3.44 -8.42
N HIS A 229 6.91 2.40 -9.08
CA HIS A 229 6.12 1.52 -9.93
C HIS A 229 5.14 0.67 -9.11
N ASP A 230 5.61 0.02 -8.04
CA ASP A 230 4.76 -0.78 -7.16
C ASP A 230 3.65 0.05 -6.53
N THR A 231 3.96 1.26 -6.07
CA THR A 231 2.98 2.22 -5.54
C THR A 231 1.98 2.65 -6.60
N ALA A 232 2.42 2.94 -7.83
CA ALA A 232 1.53 3.27 -8.95
C ALA A 232 0.54 2.14 -9.26
N MET A 233 0.98 0.88 -9.18
CA MET A 233 0.11 -0.27 -9.45
C MET A 233 -0.98 -0.41 -8.40
N LEU A 234 -0.63 -0.23 -7.11
CA LEU A 234 -1.63 -0.20 -6.04
C LEU A 234 -2.62 0.95 -6.23
N ILE A 235 -2.14 2.18 -6.49
CA ILE A 235 -3.00 3.35 -6.70
C ILE A 235 -3.99 3.13 -7.84
N ARG A 236 -3.50 2.60 -8.98
CA ARG A 236 -4.34 2.24 -10.12
C ARG A 236 -5.41 1.23 -9.72
N ASP A 237 -5.03 0.21 -8.96
CA ASP A 237 -5.95 -0.86 -8.57
C ASP A 237 -7.03 -0.36 -7.60
N LEU A 238 -6.70 0.54 -6.65
CA LEU A 238 -7.67 1.17 -5.76
C LEU A 238 -8.84 1.81 -6.52
N ALA A 239 -8.55 2.55 -7.59
CA ALA A 239 -9.61 3.19 -8.38
C ALA A 239 -10.56 2.18 -9.06
N ARG A 240 -10.16 0.92 -9.25
CA ARG A 240 -11.02 -0.13 -9.84
C ARG A 240 -12.15 -0.57 -8.91
N ILE A 241 -12.04 -0.30 -7.60
CA ILE A 241 -13.06 -0.72 -6.62
C ILE A 241 -14.41 -0.07 -6.95
N ASP A 242 -14.42 1.22 -7.29
CA ASP A 242 -15.64 2.02 -7.39
C ASP A 242 -15.58 3.13 -8.46
N VAL A 243 -14.82 2.90 -9.55
CA VAL A 243 -14.69 3.86 -10.67
C VAL A 243 -16.05 4.30 -11.22
N CYS A 244 -16.19 5.61 -11.41
CA CYS A 244 -17.41 6.25 -11.91
C CYS A 244 -17.07 7.57 -12.62
N ALA A 245 -17.94 8.02 -13.53
CA ALA A 245 -17.68 9.18 -14.39
C ALA A 245 -17.61 10.53 -13.66
N ASP A 246 -18.21 10.61 -12.47
CA ASP A 246 -18.24 11.75 -11.57
C ASP A 246 -17.16 11.66 -10.47
N ALA A 247 -16.15 10.80 -10.63
CA ALA A 247 -14.99 10.77 -9.76
C ALA A 247 -14.31 12.15 -9.70
N LYS A 248 -13.87 12.53 -8.50
CA LYS A 248 -13.12 13.77 -8.24
C LYS A 248 -11.67 13.53 -8.64
N VAL A 249 -11.19 14.36 -9.57
CA VAL A 249 -9.82 14.26 -10.11
C VAL A 249 -8.95 15.46 -9.71
N GLU A 250 -9.39 16.24 -8.72
CA GLU A 250 -8.71 17.47 -8.34
C GLU A 250 -7.57 17.21 -7.35
N VAL A 251 -6.65 18.17 -7.28
CA VAL A 251 -5.55 18.15 -6.31
C VAL A 251 -6.12 18.24 -4.89
N VAL A 252 -5.60 17.38 -4.00
CA VAL A 252 -5.91 17.41 -2.58
C VAL A 252 -4.65 17.76 -1.79
N GLU A 253 -4.68 18.93 -1.15
CA GLU A 253 -3.49 19.53 -0.53
C GLU A 253 -3.19 19.02 0.87
N ASN A 254 -4.21 18.59 1.62
CA ASN A 254 -4.06 18.24 3.03
C ASN A 254 -4.82 16.95 3.38
N LEU A 255 -4.39 16.31 4.48
CA LEU A 255 -4.95 15.03 4.95
C LEU A 255 -6.42 15.14 5.35
N ARG A 256 -6.85 16.29 5.87
CA ARG A 256 -8.26 16.51 6.27
C ARG A 256 -9.19 16.40 5.07
N ASP A 257 -8.83 17.03 3.95
CA ASP A 257 -9.61 16.95 2.72
C ASP A 257 -9.54 15.56 2.08
N PHE A 258 -8.38 14.88 2.19
CA PHE A 258 -8.24 13.50 1.74
C PHE A 258 -9.17 12.54 2.50
N ARG A 259 -9.28 12.68 3.83
CA ARG A 259 -10.19 11.90 4.67
C ARG A 259 -11.66 12.06 4.28
N ASN A 260 -12.04 13.21 3.72
CA ASN A 260 -13.39 13.48 3.25
C ASN A 260 -13.73 12.77 1.92
N LEU A 261 -12.74 12.17 1.24
CA LEU A 261 -12.96 11.37 0.04
C LEU A 261 -13.52 10.00 0.43
N ARG A 262 -14.77 9.74 0.05
CA ARG A 262 -15.47 8.49 0.40
C ARG A 262 -15.23 7.34 -0.58
N ARG A 263 -14.86 7.65 -1.83
CA ARG A 263 -14.64 6.63 -2.87
C ARG A 263 -13.16 6.38 -3.07
N PHE A 264 -12.79 5.14 -3.34
CA PHE A 264 -11.40 4.76 -3.62
C PHE A 264 -10.90 5.35 -4.95
N VAL A 265 -11.77 5.54 -5.94
CA VAL A 265 -11.42 6.27 -7.17
C VAL A 265 -11.01 7.72 -6.89
N ASP A 266 -11.71 8.41 -6.00
CA ASP A 266 -11.37 9.79 -5.61
C ASP A 266 -10.02 9.82 -4.86
N ARG A 267 -9.84 8.89 -3.90
CA ARG A 267 -8.58 8.72 -3.16
C ARG A 267 -7.40 8.37 -4.06
N SER A 268 -7.64 7.53 -5.07
CA SER A 268 -6.64 7.13 -6.06
C SER A 268 -6.16 8.33 -6.87
N PHE A 269 -7.05 9.20 -7.38
CA PHE A 269 -6.62 10.41 -8.08
C PHE A 269 -5.83 11.37 -7.18
N ALA A 270 -6.25 11.54 -5.93
CA ALA A 270 -5.48 12.34 -4.96
C ALA A 270 -4.07 11.76 -4.72
N LEU A 271 -3.93 10.42 -4.63
CA LEU A 271 -2.65 9.74 -4.53
C LEU A 271 -1.83 9.85 -5.83
N MET A 272 -2.46 9.83 -7.02
CA MET A 272 -1.79 10.07 -8.30
C MET A 272 -1.17 11.48 -8.34
N HIS A 273 -1.87 12.50 -7.84
CA HIS A 273 -1.31 13.86 -7.74
C HIS A 273 -0.09 13.95 -6.81
N ARG A 274 -0.03 13.12 -5.76
CA ARG A 274 1.17 13.02 -4.91
C ARG A 274 2.29 12.29 -5.63
N LEU A 275 1.99 11.13 -6.20
CA LEU A 275 3.01 10.25 -6.80
C LEU A 275 3.63 10.83 -8.08
N ILE A 276 2.91 11.69 -8.82
CA ILE A 276 3.44 12.29 -10.06
C ILE A 276 4.55 13.33 -9.81
N ASP A 277 4.68 13.82 -8.58
CA ASP A 277 5.72 14.78 -8.20
C ASP A 277 7.14 14.23 -8.50
N GLU A 278 8.03 15.12 -8.95
CA GLU A 278 9.41 14.80 -9.35
C GLU A 278 10.21 14.10 -8.24
N ARG A 279 9.84 14.31 -6.96
CA ARG A 279 10.45 13.62 -5.83
C ARG A 279 10.25 12.10 -5.87
N HIS A 280 9.29 11.58 -6.64
CA HIS A 280 9.02 10.13 -6.75
C HIS A 280 9.40 9.58 -8.12
N THR A 281 9.09 10.33 -9.18
CA THR A 281 9.35 9.92 -10.55
C THR A 281 9.71 11.15 -11.38
N ILE A 282 10.84 11.08 -12.10
CA ILE A 282 11.26 12.13 -13.02
C ILE A 282 10.09 12.46 -13.97
N ASN A 283 9.71 13.73 -14.03
CA ASN A 283 8.63 14.26 -14.88
C ASN A 283 7.31 13.48 -14.81
N GLY A 284 7.00 12.84 -13.67
CA GLY A 284 5.77 12.05 -13.55
C GLY A 284 5.74 10.75 -14.36
N TYR A 285 6.86 10.35 -14.98
CA TYR A 285 6.95 9.28 -15.97
C TYR A 285 6.21 7.99 -15.58
N ILE A 286 6.35 7.51 -14.34
CA ILE A 286 5.71 6.25 -13.92
C ILE A 286 4.18 6.36 -13.90
N VAL A 287 3.63 7.47 -13.38
CA VAL A 287 2.17 7.68 -13.36
C VAL A 287 1.64 7.81 -14.78
N ILE A 288 2.34 8.58 -15.62
CA ILE A 288 1.97 8.81 -17.02
C ILE A 288 2.01 7.51 -17.82
N SER A 289 3.13 6.79 -17.80
CA SER A 289 3.34 5.58 -18.61
C SER A 289 2.57 4.36 -18.10
N ARG A 290 2.32 4.23 -16.79
CA ARG A 290 1.75 3.01 -16.22
C ARG A 290 0.28 3.12 -15.81
N ILE A 291 -0.22 4.32 -15.56
CA ILE A 291 -1.62 4.54 -15.20
C ILE A 291 -2.33 5.23 -16.35
N ILE A 292 -1.88 6.43 -16.71
CA ILE A 292 -2.64 7.35 -17.57
C ILE A 292 -2.71 6.84 -19.00
N TYR A 293 -1.55 6.67 -19.64
CA TYR A 293 -1.47 6.33 -21.05
C TYR A 293 -2.19 5.01 -21.41
N PRO A 294 -1.99 3.90 -20.67
CA PRO A 294 -2.72 2.66 -20.93
C PRO A 294 -4.24 2.82 -20.95
N ARG A 295 -4.81 3.74 -20.16
CA ARG A 295 -6.26 4.00 -20.21
C ARG A 295 -6.66 4.87 -21.40
N LEU A 296 -5.82 5.82 -21.81
CA LEU A 296 -6.04 6.59 -23.04
C LEU A 296 -6.01 5.69 -24.29
N ALA A 297 -5.12 4.69 -24.29
CA ALA A 297 -4.96 3.72 -25.37
C ALA A 297 -5.93 2.53 -25.29
N TYR A 298 -6.89 2.55 -24.35
CA TYR A 298 -7.84 1.45 -24.14
C TYR A 298 -7.19 0.08 -23.88
N TRP A 299 -6.05 0.04 -23.20
CA TRP A 299 -5.44 -1.22 -22.77
C TRP A 299 -6.19 -1.79 -21.57
N THR A 300 -6.14 -3.11 -21.40
CA THR A 300 -6.65 -3.80 -20.22
C THR A 300 -5.80 -3.47 -18.99
N PHE A 301 -6.26 -3.85 -17.80
CA PHE A 301 -5.48 -3.65 -16.56
C PHE A 301 -4.21 -4.51 -16.50
N ASP A 302 -4.16 -5.56 -17.31
CA ASP A 302 -3.01 -6.43 -17.53
C ASP A 302 -2.13 -5.95 -18.69
N TYR A 303 -2.34 -4.71 -19.15
CA TYR A 303 -1.60 -4.07 -20.25
C TYR A 303 -1.73 -4.75 -21.61
N ALA A 304 -2.82 -5.49 -21.84
CA ALA A 304 -3.13 -6.05 -23.15
C ALA A 304 -3.91 -5.03 -24.00
N VAL A 305 -3.64 -4.98 -25.31
CA VAL A 305 -4.39 -4.15 -26.24
C VAL A 305 -5.77 -4.78 -26.47
N ILE A 306 -6.84 -3.98 -26.37
CA ILE A 306 -8.17 -4.46 -26.77
C ILE A 306 -8.17 -4.62 -28.30
N PRO A 307 -8.54 -5.81 -28.84
CA PRO A 307 -8.53 -6.04 -30.28
C PRO A 307 -9.39 -5.01 -31.02
N SER A 308 -8.90 -4.49 -32.14
CA SER A 308 -9.60 -3.48 -32.96
C SER A 308 -10.96 -3.94 -33.49
N SER A 309 -11.17 -5.26 -33.57
CA SER A 309 -12.43 -5.89 -33.93
C SER A 309 -13.47 -5.94 -32.81
N SER A 310 -13.09 -5.58 -31.57
CA SER A 310 -13.96 -5.65 -30.40
C SER A 310 -14.56 -4.30 -30.04
N THR A 311 -15.83 -4.29 -29.63
CA THR A 311 -16.46 -3.08 -29.07
C THR A 311 -15.79 -2.72 -27.76
N ILE A 312 -15.33 -1.47 -27.64
CA ILE A 312 -14.75 -0.94 -26.41
C ILE A 312 -15.83 -0.87 -25.32
N PRO A 313 -15.65 -1.53 -24.16
CA PRO A 313 -16.63 -1.46 -23.08
C PRO A 313 -16.75 -0.04 -22.51
N VAL A 314 -17.97 0.39 -22.17
CA VAL A 314 -18.28 1.73 -21.63
C VAL A 314 -17.36 2.11 -20.46
N LEU A 315 -17.04 1.15 -19.60
CA LEU A 315 -16.13 1.34 -18.46
C LEU A 315 -14.77 1.92 -18.88
N TYR A 316 -14.20 1.49 -20.01
CA TYR A 316 -12.92 2.01 -20.47
C TYR A 316 -13.03 3.44 -21.02
N THR A 317 -14.19 3.81 -21.58
CA THR A 317 -14.48 5.19 -21.93
C THR A 317 -14.52 6.08 -20.69
N VAL A 318 -15.14 5.62 -19.60
CA VAL A 318 -15.12 6.33 -18.31
C VAL A 318 -13.67 6.55 -17.83
N TRP A 319 -12.84 5.51 -17.87
CA TRP A 319 -11.43 5.62 -17.50
C TRP A 319 -10.67 6.64 -18.33
N LYS A 320 -10.82 6.58 -19.66
CA LYS A 320 -10.21 7.56 -20.56
C LYS A 320 -10.65 8.98 -20.22
N ASP A 321 -11.95 9.21 -20.03
CA ASP A 321 -12.47 10.54 -19.75
C ASP A 321 -11.94 11.10 -18.42
N LEU A 322 -11.82 10.25 -17.40
CA LEU A 322 -11.20 10.61 -16.13
C LEU A 322 -9.70 10.94 -16.29
N MET A 323 -8.96 10.16 -17.09
CA MET A 323 -7.56 10.47 -17.40
C MET A 323 -7.41 11.80 -18.15
N VAL A 324 -8.31 12.09 -19.10
CA VAL A 324 -8.33 13.39 -19.79
C VAL A 324 -8.61 14.53 -18.81
N LYS A 325 -9.55 14.36 -17.86
CA LYS A 325 -9.79 15.37 -16.81
C LYS A 325 -8.54 15.56 -15.94
N PHE A 326 -7.92 14.48 -15.47
CA PHE A 326 -6.68 14.55 -14.68
C PHE A 326 -5.56 15.29 -15.43
N ILE A 327 -5.34 15.00 -16.72
CA ILE A 327 -4.36 15.71 -17.55
C ILE A 327 -4.67 17.20 -17.64
N LYS A 328 -5.95 17.59 -17.78
CA LYS A 328 -6.34 19.01 -17.79
C LYS A 328 -5.99 19.70 -16.48
N VAL A 329 -6.20 19.04 -15.34
CA VAL A 329 -5.80 19.55 -14.02
C VAL A 329 -4.28 19.74 -13.98
N ARG A 330 -3.49 18.72 -14.38
CA ARG A 330 -2.02 18.82 -14.41
C ARG A 330 -1.51 19.89 -15.36
N ALA A 331 -2.13 20.05 -16.53
CA ALA A 331 -1.78 21.10 -17.48
C ALA A 331 -2.05 22.50 -16.92
N GLY A 332 -3.10 22.67 -16.10
CA GLY A 332 -3.37 23.91 -15.38
C GLY A 332 -2.31 24.25 -14.32
N ILE A 333 -1.64 23.25 -13.73
CA ILE A 333 -0.52 23.45 -12.80
C ILE A 333 0.75 23.93 -13.54
N GLY A 334 0.93 23.52 -14.81
CA GLY A 334 1.97 24.06 -15.68
C GLY A 334 3.37 23.47 -15.47
N ASN A 335 3.51 22.25 -14.93
CA ASN A 335 4.80 21.57 -14.91
C ASN A 335 5.20 21.15 -16.35
N MET A 336 6.18 21.85 -16.92
CA MET A 336 6.65 21.61 -18.28
C MET A 336 7.27 20.21 -18.48
N GLY A 337 7.98 19.67 -17.48
CA GLY A 337 8.56 18.33 -17.57
C GLY A 337 7.48 17.27 -17.73
N GLU A 338 6.45 17.32 -16.89
CA GLU A 338 5.29 16.42 -16.97
C GLU A 338 4.56 16.54 -18.32
N LEU A 339 4.35 17.78 -18.79
CA LEU A 339 3.70 18.05 -20.08
C LEU A 339 4.49 17.44 -21.24
N MET A 340 5.81 17.61 -21.26
CA MET A 340 6.65 16.99 -22.29
C MET A 340 6.57 15.48 -22.22
N THR A 341 6.57 14.87 -21.03
CA THR A 341 6.41 13.43 -20.88
C THR A 341 5.04 12.92 -21.34
N PHE A 342 3.95 13.68 -21.15
CA PHE A 342 2.65 13.33 -21.76
C PHE A 342 2.73 13.24 -23.29
N PHE A 343 3.46 14.16 -23.93
CA PHE A 343 3.67 14.12 -25.38
C PHE A 343 4.60 12.97 -25.78
N GLU A 344 5.76 12.81 -25.14
CA GLU A 344 6.77 11.79 -25.48
C GLU A 344 6.22 10.38 -25.38
N VAL A 345 5.54 10.04 -24.28
CA VAL A 345 4.89 8.73 -24.13
C VAL A 345 3.75 8.56 -25.14
N GLY A 346 3.08 9.66 -25.49
CA GLY A 346 2.09 9.71 -26.56
C GLY A 346 2.67 9.37 -27.93
N PHE A 347 3.83 9.94 -28.28
CA PHE A 347 4.48 9.82 -29.58
C PHE A 347 5.25 8.50 -29.78
N ALA A 348 5.85 7.94 -28.73
CA ALA A 348 6.67 6.73 -28.79
C ALA A 348 5.94 5.44 -29.22
N LEU A 349 4.63 5.50 -29.47
CA LEU A 349 3.78 4.38 -29.89
C LEU A 349 3.10 4.61 -31.25
N PHE A 350 3.28 5.79 -31.86
CA PHE A 350 2.91 6.06 -33.26
C PHE A 350 4.08 5.87 -34.24
N VAL A 351 5.27 5.58 -33.71
CA VAL A 351 6.46 5.11 -34.42
C VAL A 351 6.66 3.65 -34.05
#